data_AF-A0A4S4ZNF6-F1
#
_entry.id   AF-A0A4S4ZNF6-F1
#
_cell.length_a   1.000
_cell.length_b   1.000
_cell.length_c   1.000
_cell.angle_alpha   90.00
_cell.angle_beta   90.00
_cell.angle_gamma   90.00
#
_symmetry.space_group_name_H-M   'P 1'
#
loop_
_entity.id
_entity.type
_entity.pdbx_description
1 polymer ?
#
loop_
_entity_poly.entity_id
_entity_poly.type
_entity_poly.pdbx_seq_one_letter_code
_entity_poly.pdbx_strand_id
1 'polypeptide(L)'
;MKVPVVLTTVRFNIDTEGRLEVRINGQPHAEDRTLSRHDLRSVLREITTRLGTAVRVEVHEADGTTYSDIETPAENAAPIVMEPEPETATPALAGAGFQPGEQVALAYVLARQEADANGNAAINLPTAMLTATHHGLVLFGLTSLTIAPVEVQA
;
A
#
# COMPACT_ATOMS: atom_id res chain seq x y z
N MET A 1 30.16 14.20 -11.43
CA MET A 1 30.15 14.09 -9.95
C MET A 1 28.76 13.63 -9.54
N LYS A 2 28.62 12.51 -8.82
CA LYS A 2 27.32 12.00 -8.34
C LYS A 2 27.23 12.34 -6.85
N VAL A 3 26.31 13.22 -6.47
CA VAL A 3 26.06 13.56 -5.07
C VAL A 3 25.08 12.53 -4.50
N PRO A 4 25.41 11.84 -3.39
CA PRO A 4 24.49 10.90 -2.77
C PRO A 4 23.28 11.62 -2.17
N VAL A 5 22.09 11.05 -2.34
CA VAL A 5 20.87 11.52 -1.69
C VAL A 5 20.94 11.10 -0.22
N VAL A 6 20.82 12.07 0.69
CA VAL A 6 20.77 11.85 2.14
C VAL A 6 19.39 12.27 2.61
N LEU A 7 18.65 11.34 3.22
CA LEU A 7 17.36 11.63 3.85
C LEU A 7 17.56 12.04 5.31
N THR A 8 16.68 12.93 5.79
CA THR A 8 16.55 13.18 7.23
C THR A 8 16.12 11.88 7.91
N THR A 9 16.84 11.48 8.96
CA THR A 9 16.54 10.27 9.73
C THR A 9 15.72 10.63 10.96
N VAL A 10 14.57 9.99 11.12
CA VAL A 10 13.72 10.04 12.31
C VAL A 10 13.83 8.70 13.02
N ARG A 11 14.38 8.70 14.23
CA ARG A 11 14.52 7.51 15.06
C ARG A 11 13.53 7.54 16.21
N PHE A 12 12.80 6.44 16.37
CA PHE A 12 11.89 6.16 17.46
C PHE A 12 12.47 5.05 18.31
N ASN A 13 12.70 5.30 19.60
CA ASN A 13 13.07 4.26 20.56
C ASN A 13 11.90 4.02 21.50
N ILE A 14 11.45 2.77 21.62
CA ILE A 14 10.39 2.37 22.54
C ILE A 14 11.02 1.54 23.65
N ASP A 15 10.97 2.05 24.88
CA ASP A 15 11.53 1.37 26.05
C ASP A 15 10.61 0.23 26.55
N THR A 16 11.07 -0.51 27.56
CA THR A 16 10.32 -1.63 28.14
C THR A 16 9.01 -1.21 28.81
N GLU A 17 8.85 0.07 29.14
CA GLU A 17 7.64 0.66 29.71
C GLU A 17 6.70 1.20 28.61
N GLY A 18 7.08 1.06 27.33
CA GLY A 18 6.33 1.53 26.18
C GLY A 18 6.47 3.04 25.92
N ARG A 19 7.41 3.72 26.58
CA ARG A 19 7.68 5.14 26.35
C ARG A 19 8.45 5.34 25.06
N LEU A 20 8.02 6.33 24.29
CA LEU A 20 8.56 6.67 22.99
C LEU A 20 9.50 7.87 23.11
N GLU A 21 10.78 7.66 22.80
CA GLU A 21 11.76 8.73 22.60
C GLU A 21 11.94 8.97 21.09
N VAL A 22 11.97 10.24 20.68
CA VAL A 22 12.08 10.62 19.26
C VAL A 22 13.34 11.44 19.03
N ARG A 23 14.10 11.10 17.99
CA ARG A 23 15.27 11.86 17.55
C ARG A 23 15.21 12.15 16.05
N ILE A 24 15.49 13.39 15.66
CA ILE A 24 15.59 13.82 14.26
C ILE A 24 17.07 14.13 13.99
N ASN A 25 17.69 13.37 13.08
CA ASN A 25 19.14 13.43 12.82
C ASN A 25 19.97 13.35 14.11
N GLY A 26 19.54 12.53 15.06
CA GLY A 26 20.18 12.35 16.36
C GLY A 26 19.87 13.41 17.41
N GLN A 27 19.19 14.51 17.05
CA GLN A 27 18.76 15.53 18.01
C GLN A 27 17.43 15.13 18.66
N PRO A 28 17.29 15.24 19.99
CA PRO A 28 16.02 14.97 20.66
C PRO A 28 14.88 15.82 20.12
N HIS A 29 13.67 15.25 20.11
CA HIS A 29 12.46 15.89 19.66
C HIS A 29 11.31 15.55 20.61
N ALA A 30 10.45 16.53 20.90
CA ALA A 30 9.28 16.38 21.78
C ALA A 30 9.63 15.88 23.20
N GLU A 31 10.76 16.32 23.77
CA GLU A 31 11.21 15.91 25.12
C GLU A 31 10.29 16.38 26.25
N ASP A 32 9.47 17.40 26.00
CA ASP A 32 8.46 17.94 26.90
C ASP A 32 7.17 17.11 26.92
N ARG A 33 7.04 16.12 26.02
CA ARG A 33 5.85 15.29 25.84
C ARG A 33 6.10 13.87 26.34
N THR A 34 5.17 13.36 27.15
CA THR A 34 5.14 11.93 27.50
C THR A 34 4.48 11.16 26.35
N LEU A 35 5.28 10.52 25.51
CA LEU A 35 4.82 9.79 24.33
C LEU A 35 4.87 8.28 24.55
N SER A 36 3.95 7.58 23.91
CA SER A 36 3.89 6.12 23.89
C SER A 36 4.02 5.58 22.46
N ARG A 37 4.19 4.27 22.33
CA ARG A 37 4.15 3.58 21.02
C ARG A 37 2.91 3.95 20.17
N HIS A 38 1.77 4.24 20.79
CA HIS A 38 0.54 4.60 20.06
C HIS A 38 0.65 5.96 19.36
N ASP A 39 1.48 6.86 19.89
CA ASP A 39 1.64 8.22 19.36
C ASP A 39 2.56 8.29 18.13
N LEU A 40 3.31 7.22 17.85
CA LEU A 40 4.34 7.16 16.80
C LEU A 40 3.82 7.65 15.46
N ARG A 41 2.67 7.13 15.00
CA ARG A 41 2.06 7.53 13.71
C ARG A 41 1.72 9.03 13.67
N SER A 42 1.26 9.59 14.79
CA SER A 42 0.89 11.01 14.88
C SER A 42 2.13 11.89 14.84
N VAL A 43 3.15 11.56 15.64
CA VAL A 43 4.42 12.30 15.71
C VAL A 43 5.17 12.23 14.39
N LEU A 44 5.23 11.05 13.75
CA LEU A 44 5.82 10.89 12.44
C LEU A 44 5.12 11.79 11.40
N ARG A 45 3.78 11.85 11.41
CA ARG A 45 3.02 12.73 10.52
C ARG A 45 3.31 14.20 10.78
N GLU A 46 3.41 14.62 12.04
CA GLU A 46 3.79 15.99 12.42
C GLU A 46 5.17 16.35 11.85
N ILE A 47 6.14 15.45 11.99
CA ILE A 47 7.51 15.63 11.49
C ILE A 47 7.53 15.70 9.97
N THR A 48 6.90 14.77 9.27
CA THR A 48 6.91 14.75 7.79
C THR A 48 6.17 15.94 7.20
N THR A 49 5.05 16.34 7.80
CA THR A 49 4.31 17.56 7.40
C THR A 49 5.16 18.81 7.58
N ARG A 50 5.85 18.94 8.72
CA ARG A 50 6.71 20.09 9.02
C ARG A 50 7.93 20.16 8.09
N LEU A 51 8.54 19.02 7.77
CA LEU A 51 9.73 18.97 6.92
C LEU A 51 9.40 19.09 5.43
N GLY A 52 8.21 18.67 5.00
CA GLY A 52 7.78 18.73 3.60
C GLY A 52 8.61 17.87 2.65
N THR A 53 9.43 16.95 3.17
CA THR A 53 10.30 16.06 2.41
C THR A 53 10.22 14.63 2.94
N ALA A 54 10.53 13.65 2.10
CA ALA A 54 10.65 12.27 2.55
C ALA A 54 11.70 12.12 3.66
N VAL A 55 11.41 11.27 4.64
CA VAL A 55 12.30 10.97 5.78
C VAL A 55 12.55 9.48 5.86
N ARG A 56 13.74 9.10 6.31
CA ARG A 56 14.04 7.72 6.70
C ARG A 56 13.54 7.52 8.12
N VAL A 57 12.73 6.49 8.34
CA VAL A 57 12.21 6.12 9.66
C VAL A 57 12.96 4.91 10.17
N GLU A 58 13.40 4.96 11.42
CA GLU A 58 13.98 3.84 12.16
C GLU A 58 13.21 3.68 13.47
N VAL A 59 12.65 2.50 13.73
CA VAL A 59 11.96 2.19 15.00
C VAL A 59 12.74 1.09 15.69
N HIS A 60 13.14 1.32 16.93
CA HIS A 60 13.78 0.34 17.79
C HIS A 60 12.85 0.05 18.97
N GLU A 61 12.53 -1.22 19.16
CA GLU A 61 11.75 -1.69 20.30
C GLU A 61 12.66 -2.36 21.33
N ALA A 62 12.21 -2.37 22.59
CA ALA A 62 12.99 -2.87 23.71
C ALA A 62 13.34 -4.37 23.64
N ASP A 63 12.61 -5.14 22.83
CA ASP A 63 12.89 -6.55 22.54
C ASP A 63 14.04 -6.74 21.53
N GLY A 64 14.62 -5.64 21.03
CA GLY A 64 15.66 -5.64 20.00
C GLY A 64 15.12 -5.61 18.58
N THR A 65 13.80 -5.69 18.39
CA THR A 65 13.16 -5.58 17.07
C THR A 65 13.43 -4.20 16.49
N THR A 66 13.83 -4.17 15.22
CA THR A 66 14.07 -2.91 14.49
C THR A 66 13.28 -2.91 13.19
N TYR A 67 12.55 -1.82 12.94
CA TYR A 67 11.87 -1.55 11.68
C TYR A 67 12.51 -0.35 10.99
N SER A 68 12.57 -0.38 9.66
CA SER A 68 13.08 0.74 8.86
C SER A 68 12.20 0.96 7.63
N ASP A 69 11.91 2.22 7.34
CA ASP A 69 11.04 2.62 6.23
C ASP A 69 11.41 4.00 5.69
N ILE A 70 10.75 4.42 4.61
CA ILE A 70 10.81 5.78 4.08
C ILE A 70 9.39 6.33 4.03
N GLU A 71 9.15 7.40 4.78
CA GLU A 71 7.85 8.04 4.87
C GLU A 71 7.89 9.36 4.09
N THR A 72 6.99 9.48 3.12
CA THR A 72 6.86 10.67 2.28
C THR A 72 5.73 11.54 2.85
N PRO A 73 5.88 12.87 2.92
CA PRO A 73 4.77 13.75 3.29
C PRO A 73 3.58 13.48 2.37
N ALA A 74 2.37 13.55 2.92
CA ALA A 74 1.18 13.62 2.07
C ALA A 74 1.35 14.80 1.12
N GLU A 75 1.05 14.62 -0.17
CA GLU A 75 1.04 15.74 -1.12
C GLU A 75 0.14 16.83 -0.53
N ASN A 76 0.74 17.94 -0.14
CA ASN A 76 -0.02 19.13 0.18
C ASN A 76 -0.61 19.56 -1.17
N ALA A 77 -1.83 19.11 -1.46
CA ALA A 77 -2.62 19.71 -2.51
C ALA A 77 -2.60 21.20 -2.22
N ALA A 78 -1.84 21.96 -3.00
CA ALA A 78 -2.05 23.40 -3.10
C ALA A 78 -3.57 23.60 -3.23
N PRO A 79 -4.17 24.64 -2.62
CA PRO A 79 -5.59 24.87 -2.76
C PRO A 79 -5.90 24.87 -4.24
N ILE A 80 -6.48 23.77 -4.69
CA ILE A 80 -6.97 23.59 -6.04
C ILE A 80 -8.04 24.66 -6.06
N VAL A 81 -7.81 25.72 -6.83
CA VAL A 81 -8.94 26.48 -7.37
C VAL A 81 -9.87 25.38 -7.86
N MET A 82 -11.07 25.29 -7.26
CA MET A 82 -12.07 24.30 -7.62
C MET A 82 -12.49 24.58 -9.07
N GLU A 83 -11.66 24.14 -10.02
CA GLU A 83 -12.17 23.55 -11.23
C GLU A 83 -13.08 22.42 -10.74
N PRO A 84 -14.34 22.33 -11.21
CA PRO A 84 -15.25 21.29 -10.75
C PRO A 84 -14.52 19.96 -10.80
N GLU A 85 -14.47 19.24 -9.68
CA GLU A 85 -13.99 17.87 -9.64
C GLU A 85 -14.61 17.17 -10.85
N PRO A 86 -13.81 16.66 -11.81
CA PRO A 86 -14.38 15.63 -12.67
C PRO A 86 -14.82 14.57 -11.69
N GLU A 87 -16.13 14.28 -11.64
CA GLU A 87 -16.65 13.15 -10.91
C GLU A 87 -15.69 12.00 -11.20
N THR A 88 -14.91 11.56 -10.21
CA THR A 88 -14.07 10.38 -10.38
C THR A 88 -15.06 9.24 -10.49
N ALA A 89 -15.53 9.01 -11.71
CA ALA A 89 -16.23 7.82 -12.09
C ALA A 89 -15.31 6.68 -11.68
N THR A 90 -15.65 5.99 -10.59
CA THR A 90 -15.07 4.68 -10.33
C THR A 90 -15.22 3.89 -11.63
N PRO A 91 -14.13 3.42 -12.25
CA PRO A 91 -14.21 2.82 -13.57
C PRO A 91 -15.17 1.64 -13.49
N ALA A 92 -16.30 1.77 -14.21
CA ALA A 92 -17.29 0.72 -14.26
C ALA A 92 -16.76 -0.39 -15.16
N LEU A 93 -16.58 -1.58 -14.59
CA LEU A 93 -16.22 -2.78 -15.34
C LEU A 93 -17.52 -3.43 -15.81
N ALA A 94 -17.66 -3.60 -17.12
CA ALA A 94 -18.85 -4.20 -17.72
C ALA A 94 -18.50 -5.51 -18.44
N GLY A 95 -19.44 -6.44 -18.42
CA GLY A 95 -19.40 -7.70 -19.17
C GLY A 95 -20.80 -8.10 -19.63
N ALA A 96 -20.89 -8.87 -20.70
CA ALA A 96 -22.16 -9.31 -21.29
C ALA A 96 -22.22 -10.83 -21.45
N GLY A 97 -23.43 -11.37 -21.64
CA GLY A 97 -23.68 -12.82 -21.81
C GLY A 97 -24.10 -13.57 -20.53
N PHE A 98 -24.33 -12.85 -19.44
CA PHE A 98 -24.76 -13.41 -18.16
C PHE A 98 -26.25 -13.77 -18.15
N GLN A 99 -26.62 -14.74 -17.30
CA GLN A 99 -28.03 -15.04 -17.01
C GLN A 99 -28.65 -13.98 -16.08
N PRO A 100 -29.92 -13.58 -16.29
CA PRO A 100 -30.59 -12.65 -15.40
C PRO A 100 -30.58 -13.12 -13.94
N GLY A 101 -30.02 -12.30 -13.05
CA GLY A 101 -29.97 -12.56 -11.62
C GLY A 101 -28.81 -13.47 -11.14
N GLU A 102 -27.89 -13.87 -12.03
CA GLU A 102 -26.73 -14.66 -11.60
C GLU A 102 -25.70 -13.81 -10.84
N GLN A 103 -25.01 -14.44 -9.88
CA GLN A 103 -23.87 -13.81 -9.21
C GLN A 103 -22.65 -13.84 -10.13
N VAL A 104 -22.06 -12.66 -10.36
CA VAL A 104 -20.86 -12.49 -11.18
C VAL A 104 -19.66 -12.22 -10.27
N ALA A 105 -18.62 -13.04 -10.41
CA ALA A 105 -17.37 -12.87 -9.67
C ALA A 105 -16.30 -12.19 -10.54
N LEU A 106 -15.54 -11.28 -9.95
CA LEU A 106 -14.30 -10.75 -10.54
C LEU A 106 -13.16 -11.73 -10.24
N ALA A 107 -12.50 -12.19 -11.30
CA ALA A 107 -11.39 -13.13 -11.22
C ALA A 107 -10.14 -12.55 -11.91
N TYR A 108 -8.98 -13.01 -11.48
CA TYR A 108 -7.68 -12.57 -11.99
C TYR A 108 -6.82 -13.79 -12.34
N VAL A 109 -6.10 -13.75 -13.47
CA VAL A 109 -5.20 -14.83 -13.86
C VAL A 109 -3.82 -14.58 -13.23
N LEU A 110 -3.55 -15.24 -12.09
CA LEU A 110 -2.28 -15.09 -11.37
C LEU A 110 -1.09 -15.79 -12.05
N ALA A 111 -1.33 -16.90 -12.74
CA ALA A 111 -0.31 -17.68 -13.43
C ALA A 111 -0.91 -18.51 -14.56
N ARG A 112 -0.06 -18.89 -15.53
CA ARG A 112 -0.41 -19.77 -16.65
C ARG A 112 0.55 -20.95 -16.67
N GLN A 113 0.01 -22.15 -16.84
CA GLN A 113 0.77 -23.40 -16.96
C GLN A 113 0.11 -24.25 -18.03
N GLU A 114 0.90 -24.76 -18.97
CA GLU A 114 0.42 -25.72 -19.94
C GLU A 114 0.13 -27.05 -19.25
N ALA A 115 -1.01 -27.65 -19.58
CA ALA A 115 -1.39 -28.97 -19.10
C ALA A 115 -0.52 -30.04 -19.78
N ASP A 116 -0.23 -31.10 -19.05
CA ASP A 116 0.48 -32.27 -19.57
C ASP A 116 -0.38 -33.07 -20.56
N ALA A 117 0.22 -34.11 -21.14
CA ALA A 117 -0.45 -34.97 -22.13
C ALA A 117 -1.71 -35.69 -21.60
N ASN A 118 -1.90 -35.74 -20.28
CA ASN A 118 -3.06 -36.32 -19.62
C ASN A 118 -4.09 -35.26 -19.20
N GLY A 119 -3.82 -33.98 -19.47
CA GLY A 119 -4.68 -32.85 -19.12
C GLY A 119 -4.46 -32.31 -17.71
N ASN A 120 -3.37 -32.65 -17.02
CA ASN A 120 -3.09 -32.16 -15.67
C ASN A 120 -2.17 -30.95 -15.68
N ALA A 121 -2.40 -29.97 -14.79
CA ALA A 121 -1.49 -28.86 -14.55
C ALA A 121 -1.34 -28.61 -13.04
N ALA A 122 -0.13 -28.34 -12.59
CA ALA A 122 0.16 -27.92 -11.22
C ALA A 122 0.84 -26.56 -11.23
N ILE A 123 0.23 -25.57 -10.56
CA ILE A 123 0.72 -24.20 -10.50
C ILE A 123 1.20 -23.93 -9.07
N ASN A 124 2.51 -23.71 -8.91
CA ASN A 124 3.09 -23.30 -7.64
C ASN A 124 3.19 -21.77 -7.57
N LEU A 125 2.43 -21.16 -6.66
CA LEU A 125 2.46 -19.71 -6.45
C LEU A 125 3.32 -19.34 -5.23
N PRO A 126 4.31 -18.44 -5.36
CA PRO A 126 5.01 -17.89 -4.21
C PRO A 126 4.05 -17.08 -3.33
N THR A 127 4.18 -17.20 -2.00
CA THR A 127 3.29 -16.52 -1.03
C THR A 127 3.19 -15.00 -1.24
N ALA A 128 4.28 -14.37 -1.69
CA ALA A 128 4.32 -12.93 -1.97
C ALA A 128 3.44 -12.48 -3.16
N MET A 129 3.06 -13.38 -4.08
CA MET A 129 2.15 -13.06 -5.19
C MET A 129 0.68 -13.06 -4.79
N LEU A 130 0.34 -13.62 -3.63
CA LEU A 130 -1.01 -13.57 -3.07
C LEU A 130 -1.37 -12.19 -2.51
N THR A 131 -0.38 -11.29 -2.37
CA THR A 131 -0.53 -9.98 -1.71
C THR A 131 -0.32 -8.76 -2.63
N ALA A 132 -0.04 -8.94 -3.92
CA ALA A 132 0.23 -7.85 -4.86
C ALA A 132 -1.02 -7.40 -5.65
N THR A 133 -1.05 -6.14 -6.08
CA THR A 133 -2.07 -5.57 -6.99
C THR A 133 -1.76 -5.94 -8.44
N HIS A 134 -2.78 -6.27 -9.22
CA HIS A 134 -2.65 -7.12 -10.40
C HIS A 134 -3.40 -6.61 -11.64
N HIS A 135 -2.83 -6.78 -12.84
CA HIS A 135 -3.39 -6.35 -14.15
C HIS A 135 -3.72 -7.56 -15.04
N GLY A 136 -4.97 -7.70 -15.50
CA GLY A 136 -5.42 -8.82 -16.36
C GLY A 136 -6.70 -9.49 -15.85
N LEU A 137 -7.75 -8.68 -15.70
CA LEU A 137 -9.01 -9.07 -15.05
C LEU A 137 -9.93 -9.83 -16.03
N VAL A 138 -10.61 -10.84 -15.52
CA VAL A 138 -11.67 -11.59 -16.21
C VAL A 138 -12.88 -11.73 -15.30
N LEU A 139 -14.09 -11.70 -15.85
CA LEU A 139 -15.31 -11.99 -15.09
C LEU A 139 -15.68 -13.45 -15.27
N PHE A 140 -16.06 -14.12 -14.17
CA PHE A 140 -16.42 -15.53 -14.13
C PHE A 140 -17.84 -15.71 -13.57
N GLY A 141 -18.72 -16.28 -14.39
CA GLY A 141 -20.09 -16.67 -13.97
C GLY A 141 -20.07 -18.01 -13.25
N LEU A 142 -20.50 -18.04 -11.98
CA LEU A 142 -20.37 -19.25 -11.13
C LEU A 142 -21.30 -20.40 -11.55
N THR A 143 -22.41 -20.10 -12.22
CA THR A 143 -23.38 -21.11 -12.69
C THR A 143 -23.17 -21.47 -14.15
N SER A 144 -22.92 -20.47 -14.99
CA SER A 144 -22.74 -20.64 -16.44
C SER A 144 -21.32 -21.07 -16.84
N LEU A 145 -20.34 -20.89 -15.94
CA LEU A 145 -18.91 -21.06 -16.18
C LEU A 145 -18.36 -20.16 -17.31
N THR A 146 -19.08 -19.10 -17.65
CA THR A 146 -18.70 -18.17 -18.71
C THR A 146 -17.52 -17.30 -18.24
N ILE A 147 -16.54 -17.09 -19.14
CA ILE A 147 -15.41 -16.18 -18.93
C ILE A 147 -15.55 -15.01 -19.90
N ALA A 148 -15.64 -13.79 -19.37
CA ALA A 148 -15.66 -12.56 -20.18
C ALA A 148 -14.41 -11.71 -19.91
N PRO A 149 -13.76 -11.15 -20.95
CA PRO A 149 -12.70 -10.17 -20.76
C PRO A 149 -13.28 -8.90 -20.15
N VAL A 150 -12.51 -8.26 -19.26
CA VAL A 150 -12.92 -6.99 -18.66
C VAL A 150 -12.55 -5.84 -19.60
N GLU A 151 -13.56 -5.12 -20.10
CA GLU A 151 -13.38 -3.86 -20.83
C GLU A 151 -13.54 -2.68 -19.86
N VAL A 152 -12.67 -1.68 -19.98
CA VAL A 152 -12.77 -0.43 -19.23
C VAL A 152 -13.73 0.48 -19.99
N GLN A 153 -14.87 0.81 -19.39
CA GLN A 153 -15.75 1.85 -19.95
C GLN A 153 -15.13 3.23 -19.70
N ALA A 154 -15.03 4.01 -20.78
CA ALA A 154 -14.59 5.40 -20.79
C ALA A 154 -15.71 6.36 -20.37
#